data_AF-A0A960CJR1-F1
#
_entry.id   AF-A0A960CJR1-F1
#
_cell.length_a   1.000
_cell.length_b   1.000
_cell.length_c   1.000
_cell.angle_alpha   90.00
_cell.angle_beta   90.00
_cell.angle_gamma   90.00
#
_symmetry.space_group_name_H-M   'P 1'
#
loop_
_entity.id
_entity.type
_entity.pdbx_description
1 polymer ?
#
loop_
_entity_poly.entity_id
_entity_poly.type
_entity_poly.pdbx_seq_one_letter_code
_entity_poly.pdbx_strand_id
1 'polypeptide(L)'
;MRKREVLKFLSGFLAGAGVVHANIGFGIATGMFNRPHYLGHTWSAASLWVGGAVYLVASLVVGYLGWRSPKAVLPPADPGKSSA
;
A
#
# COMPACT_ATOMS: atom_id res chain seq x y z
N MET A 1 3.41 -11.07 -16.25
CA MET A 1 2.54 -11.26 -15.06
C MET A 1 1.17 -10.64 -15.33
N ARG A 2 0.07 -11.22 -14.85
CA ARG A 2 -1.26 -10.59 -14.98
C ARG A 2 -1.28 -9.29 -14.16
N LYS A 3 -1.95 -8.24 -14.65
CA LYS A 3 -1.99 -6.91 -13.99
C LYS A 3 -2.34 -6.97 -12.50
N ARG A 4 -3.24 -7.88 -12.10
CA ARG A 4 -3.59 -8.12 -10.69
C ARG A 4 -2.40 -8.56 -9.83
N GLU A 5 -1.60 -9.50 -10.31
CA GLU A 5 -0.47 -10.02 -9.52
C GLU A 5 0.61 -8.96 -9.30
N VAL A 6 0.79 -8.06 -10.28
CA VAL A 6 1.67 -6.89 -10.12
C VAL A 6 1.16 -5.94 -9.03
N LEU A 7 -0.16 -5.68 -8.98
CA LEU A 7 -0.76 -4.85 -7.93
C LEU A 7 -0.60 -5.51 -6.55
N LYS A 8 -0.83 -6.82 -6.45
CA LYS A 8 -0.63 -7.56 -5.19
C LYS A 8 0.82 -7.49 -4.71
N PHE A 9 1.78 -7.70 -5.61
CA PHE A 9 3.20 -7.55 -5.30
C PHE A 9 3.53 -6.13 -4.83
N LEU A 10 3.05 -5.12 -5.57
CA LEU A 10 3.32 -3.71 -5.27
C LEU A 10 2.69 -3.29 -3.93
N SER A 11 1.50 -3.82 -3.59
CA SER A 11 0.90 -3.62 -2.27
C SER A 11 1.84 -4.10 -1.15
N GLY A 12 2.36 -5.33 -1.24
CA GLY A 12 3.31 -5.85 -0.26
C GLY A 12 4.62 -5.04 -0.19
N PHE A 13 5.19 -4.70 -1.36
CA PHE A 13 6.41 -3.89 -1.44
C PHE A 13 6.25 -2.52 -0.77
N LEU A 14 5.15 -1.82 -1.05
CA LEU A 14 4.85 -0.51 -0.46
C LEU A 14 4.62 -0.62 1.06
N ALA A 15 3.96 -1.68 1.54
CA ALA A 15 3.82 -1.91 2.97
C ALA A 15 5.18 -2.09 3.65
N GLY A 16 6.08 -2.87 3.04
CA GLY A 16 7.45 -3.03 3.51
C GLY A 16 8.23 -1.71 3.55
N ALA A 17 8.14 -0.90 2.49
CA ALA A 17 8.76 0.42 2.45
C ALA A 17 8.23 1.35 3.56
N GLY A 18 6.92 1.28 3.86
CA GLY A 18 6.30 2.01 4.96
C GLY A 18 6.86 1.59 6.33
N VAL A 19 7.00 0.28 6.56
CA VAL A 19 7.59 -0.26 7.80
C VAL A 19 9.04 0.17 7.99
N VAL A 20 9.83 0.20 6.91
CA VAL A 20 11.22 0.70 6.97
C VAL A 20 11.26 2.16 7.42
N HIS A 21 10.41 3.02 6.82
CA HIS A 21 10.34 4.43 7.20
C HIS A 21 9.89 4.63 8.66
N ALA A 22 8.92 3.85 9.13
CA ALA A 22 8.48 3.86 10.52
C ALA A 22 9.61 3.46 11.49
N ASN A 23 10.37 2.41 11.19
CA ASN A 23 11.50 1.97 12.02
C ASN A 23 12.63 3.00 12.08
N ILE A 24 12.99 3.63 10.95
CA ILE A 24 14.01 4.68 10.93
C ILE A 24 13.51 5.91 11.72
N GLY A 25 12.26 6.32 11.50
CA GLY A 25 11.63 7.41 12.26
C GLY A 25 11.60 7.14 13.77
N PHE A 26 11.29 5.90 14.16
CA PHE A 26 11.35 5.46 15.55
C PHE A 26 12.77 5.49 16.13
N GLY A 27 13.77 4.98 15.39
CA GLY A 27 15.17 5.02 15.81
C GLY A 27 15.71 6.44 16.00
N ILE A 28 15.28 7.39 15.17
CA ILE A 28 15.63 8.81 15.37
C ILE A 28 14.90 9.41 16.58
N ALA A 29 13.61 9.10 16.76
CA ALA A 29 12.81 9.62 17.88
C ALA A 29 13.29 9.12 19.25
N THR A 30 13.85 7.91 19.30
CA THR A 30 14.42 7.29 20.50
C THR A 30 15.90 7.63 20.72
N GLY A 31 16.52 8.39 19.80
CA GLY A 31 17.94 8.75 19.88
C GLY A 31 18.89 7.61 19.52
N MET A 32 18.40 6.47 19.00
CA MET A 32 19.24 5.39 18.49
C MET A 32 20.00 5.78 17.21
N PHE A 33 19.42 6.67 16.41
CA PHE A 33 20.05 7.21 15.20
C PHE A 33 20.21 8.73 15.27
N ASN A 34 21.37 9.21 14.79
CA ASN A 34 21.55 10.63 14.50
C ASN A 34 20.59 11.06 13.40
N ARG A 35 20.09 12.30 13.49
CA ARG A 35 19.21 12.86 12.46
C ARG A 35 19.92 12.83 11.11
N PRO A 36 19.32 12.25 10.06
CA PRO A 36 19.94 12.23 8.75
C PRO A 36 20.04 13.67 8.22
N HIS A 37 21.27 14.09 7.94
CA HIS A 37 21.57 15.32 7.22
C HIS A 37 21.74 14.96 5.75
N TYR A 38 20.83 15.42 4.89
CA TYR A 38 20.92 15.17 3.45
C TYR A 38 20.84 16.51 2.71
N LEU A 39 21.86 16.81 1.90
CA LEU A 39 21.98 18.06 1.13
C LEU A 39 21.79 19.35 1.95
N GLY A 40 22.30 19.38 3.19
CA GLY A 40 22.15 20.54 4.09
C GLY A 40 20.79 20.67 4.77
N HIS A 41 19.82 19.82 4.43
CA HIS A 41 18.53 19.74 5.11
C HIS A 41 18.51 18.63 6.16
N THR A 42 18.09 18.97 7.38
CA THR A 42 17.80 17.99 8.41
C THR A 42 16.49 17.28 8.07
N TRP A 43 16.56 15.99 7.79
CA TRP A 43 15.37 15.16 7.69
C TRP A 43 14.89 14.87 9.11
N SER A 44 13.77 15.47 9.49
CA SER A 44 13.17 15.26 10.81
C SER A 44 12.56 13.86 10.88
N ALA A 45 12.44 13.30 12.08
CA ALA A 45 11.70 12.05 12.26
C ALA A 45 10.28 12.13 11.68
N ALA A 46 9.65 13.31 11.71
CA ALA A 46 8.33 13.54 11.15
C ALA A 46 8.27 13.32 9.62
N SER A 47 9.31 13.69 8.85
CA SER A 47 9.30 13.46 7.40
C SER A 47 9.35 11.98 7.05
N LEU A 48 10.03 11.17 7.86
CA LEU A 48 10.06 9.72 7.70
C LEU A 48 8.71 9.08 8.04
N TRP A 49 8.06 9.53 9.12
CA TRP A 49 6.70 9.08 9.44
C TRP A 49 5.69 9.45 8.35
N VAL A 50 5.80 10.64 7.76
CA VAL A 50 4.99 11.05 6.61
C VAL A 50 5.24 10.14 5.41
N GLY A 51 6.50 9.86 5.07
CA GLY A 51 6.85 8.91 4.02
C GLY A 51 6.24 7.53 4.27
N GLY A 52 6.36 7.03 5.52
CA GLY A 52 5.77 5.77 5.94
C GLY A 52 4.25 5.72 5.75
N ALA A 53 3.55 6.79 6.16
CA ALA A 53 2.10 6.91 5.98
C ALA A 53 1.70 6.93 4.50
N VAL A 54 2.44 7.66 3.65
CA VAL A 54 2.19 7.70 2.20
C VAL A 54 2.34 6.31 1.58
N TYR A 55 3.41 5.59 1.92
CA TYR A 55 3.63 4.22 1.43
C TYR A 55 2.55 3.25 1.92
N LEU A 56 2.10 3.38 3.17
CA LEU A 56 1.01 2.56 3.71
C LEU A 56 -0.31 2.82 2.99
N VAL A 57 -0.69 4.09 2.79
CA VAL A 57 -1.91 4.44 2.05
C VAL A 57 -1.85 3.91 0.62
N ALA A 58 -0.71 4.10 -0.06
CA ALA A 58 -0.51 3.56 -1.40
C ALA A 58 -0.62 2.02 -1.42
N SER A 59 -0.05 1.33 -0.42
CA SER A 59 -0.16 -0.13 -0.28
C SER A 59 -1.62 -0.59 -0.20
N LEU A 60 -2.45 0.09 0.61
CA LEU A 60 -3.86 -0.24 0.78
C LEU A 60 -4.66 -0.02 -0.51
N VAL A 61 -4.43 1.11 -1.20
CA VAL A 61 -5.10 1.41 -2.47
C VAL A 61 -4.78 0.36 -3.53
N VAL A 62 -3.50 0.03 -3.69
CA VAL A 62 -3.04 -0.93 -4.68
C VAL A 62 -3.50 -2.35 -4.32
N GLY A 63 -3.48 -2.70 -3.04
CA GLY A 63 -4.02 -3.97 -2.54
C GLY A 63 -5.52 -4.10 -2.81
N TYR A 64 -6.30 -3.07 -2.50
CA TYR A 64 -7.73 -3.05 -2.80
C TYR A 64 -7.99 -3.30 -4.29
N LEU A 65 -7.26 -2.63 -5.19
CA LEU A 65 -7.39 -2.84 -6.63
C LEU A 65 -6.94 -4.24 -7.10
N GLY A 66 -5.90 -4.81 -6.48
CA GLY A 66 -5.39 -6.14 -6.80
C GLY A 66 -6.34 -7.28 -6.41
N TRP A 67 -7.06 -7.13 -5.29
CA TRP A 67 -7.97 -8.14 -4.74
C TRP A 67 -9.45 -7.92 -5.05
N ARG A 68 -9.87 -6.72 -5.49
CA ARG A 68 -11.27 -6.48 -5.89
C ARG A 68 -11.72 -7.50 -6.93
N SER A 69 -12.78 -8.26 -6.70
CA SER A 69 -13.31 -9.20 -7.70
C SER A 69 -13.76 -8.48 -8.98
N PRO A 70 -13.58 -9.07 -10.18
CA PRO A 70 -14.32 -8.61 -11.34
C PRO A 70 -15.80 -8.70 -10.97
N LYS A 71 -16.62 -7.68 -11.30
CA LYS A 71 -18.07 -7.81 -11.15
C LYS A 71 -18.47 -9.10 -11.87
N ALA A 72 -19.10 -10.02 -11.15
CA ALA A 72 -19.71 -11.17 -11.79
C ALA A 72 -20.66 -10.61 -12.84
N VAL A 73 -20.35 -10.86 -14.12
CA VAL A 73 -21.35 -10.69 -15.17
C VAL A 73 -22.39 -11.72 -14.80
N LEU A 74 -23.51 -11.27 -14.21
CA LEU A 74 -24.66 -12.13 -14.01
C LEU A 74 -24.96 -12.73 -15.39
N PRO A 75 -25.02 -14.07 -15.51
CA PRO A 75 -25.46 -14.66 -16.76
C PRO A 75 -26.81 -14.04 -17.12
N PRO A 76 -27.06 -13.74 -18.40
CA PRO A 76 -28.34 -13.19 -18.84
C PRO A 76 -29.46 -14.05 -18.24
N ALA A 77 -30.45 -13.39 -17.62
CA ALA A 77 -31.57 -14.06 -17.00
C ALA A 77 -32.14 -15.08 -17.99
N ASP A 78 -32.08 -16.36 -17.61
CA ASP A 78 -32.57 -17.45 -18.45
C ASP A 78 -34.08 -17.24 -18.65
N PRO A 79 -34.56 -16.91 -19.87
CA PRO A 79 -35.97 -16.65 -20.10
C PRO A 79 -36.84 -17.91 -19.94
N GLY A 80 -36.24 -19.08 -19.71
CA GLY A 80 -36.92 -20.38 -19.65
C GLY A 80 -37.59 -20.75 -18.33
N LYS A 81 -37.48 -19.97 -17.25
CA LYS A 81 -38.22 -20.24 -16.00
C LYS A 81 -39.51 -19.42 -15.89
N SER A 82 -40.43 -19.66 -16.82
CA SER A 82 -41.86 -19.50 -16.57
C SER A 82 -42.37 -20.85 -16.07
N SER A 83 -42.46 -21.00 -14.75
CA SER A 83 -43.08 -22.17 -14.14
C SER A 83 -44.56 -22.26 -14.54
N ALA A 84 -44.91 -23.44 -15.05
CA ALA A 84 -46.27 -23.96 -15.20
C ALA A 84 -46.96 -24.15 -13.84
#